data_AF-W1YEH6-F1
#
_entry.id   AF-W1YEH6-F1
#
_cell.length_a   1.000
_cell.length_b   1.000
_cell.length_c   1.000
_cell.angle_alpha   90.00
_cell.angle_beta   90.00
_cell.angle_gamma   90.00
#
_symmetry.space_group_name_H-M   'P 1'
#
loop_
_entity.id
_entity.type
_entity.pdbx_description
1 polymer ?
#
loop_
_entity_poly.entity_id
_entity_poly.type
_entity_poly.pdbx_seq_one_letter_code
_entity_poly.pdbx_strand_id
1 'polypeptide(L)'
;SYGRRDNHLEEMVIKLYQTGVTTREISDIIERMYGHHYSPATVSNISKATQENVANFHQRSLEANYTVLYLDGTYLPLRRGTVSKECIHIALGVT
;
A
#
# COMPACT_ATOMS: atom_id res chain seq x y z
N SER A 1 8.17 26.37 6.92
CA SER A 1 8.27 25.86 5.54
C SER A 1 8.48 24.34 5.50
N TYR A 2 7.83 23.55 6.37
CA TYR A 2 8.08 22.10 6.52
C TYR A 2 7.02 21.20 5.87
N GLY A 3 5.80 21.68 5.63
CA GLY A 3 4.68 20.82 5.16
C GLY A 3 4.70 20.40 3.69
N ARG A 4 5.39 21.11 2.79
CA ARG A 4 5.37 20.77 1.34
C ARG A 4 6.27 19.60 0.96
N ARG A 5 7.35 19.36 1.71
CA ARG A 5 8.34 18.31 1.40
C ARG A 5 7.87 16.92 1.84
N ASP A 6 7.09 16.85 2.93
CA ASP A 6 6.54 15.59 3.45
C ASP A 6 5.51 14.97 2.49
N ASN A 7 4.63 15.80 1.93
CA ASN A 7 3.59 15.37 0.99
C ASN A 7 4.16 14.72 -0.30
N HIS A 8 5.29 15.23 -0.81
CA HIS A 8 5.92 14.67 -2.01
C HIS A 8 6.55 13.30 -1.74
N LEU A 9 7.07 13.10 -0.52
CA LEU A 9 7.66 11.82 -0.13
C LEU A 9 6.57 10.78 0.16
N GLU A 10 5.46 11.18 0.78
CA GLU A 10 4.25 10.35 0.92
C GLU A 10 3.70 9.89 -0.44
N GLU A 11 3.50 10.82 -1.37
CA GLU A 11 3.02 10.49 -2.73
C GLU A 11 4.00 9.55 -3.44
N MET A 12 5.31 9.76 -3.28
CA MET A 12 6.33 8.88 -3.86
C MET A 12 6.28 7.48 -3.24
N VAL A 13 6.14 7.37 -1.92
CA VAL A 13 6.01 6.07 -1.23
C VAL A 13 4.78 5.33 -1.74
N ILE A 14 3.62 6.00 -1.76
CA ILE A 14 2.37 5.41 -2.26
C ILE A 14 2.55 4.93 -3.71
N LYS A 15 3.21 5.71 -4.55
CA LYS A 15 3.46 5.34 -5.95
C LYS A 15 4.40 4.14 -6.07
N LEU A 16 5.44 4.05 -5.25
CA LEU A 16 6.35 2.90 -5.22
C LEU A 16 5.61 1.62 -4.78
N TYR A 17 4.73 1.73 -3.77
CA TYR A 17 3.84 0.65 -3.36
C TYR A 17 2.91 0.21 -4.49
N GLN A 18 2.29 1.16 -5.21
CA GLN A 18 1.43 0.87 -6.37
C GLN A 18 2.17 0.16 -7.50
N THR A 19 3.46 0.46 -7.69
CA THR A 19 4.31 -0.22 -8.68
C THR A 19 4.82 -1.59 -8.24
N GLY A 20 4.43 -2.07 -7.06
CA GLY A 20 4.81 -3.41 -6.56
C GLY A 20 6.22 -3.48 -5.99
N VAL A 21 6.85 -2.33 -5.68
CA VAL A 21 8.13 -2.28 -4.98
C VAL A 21 7.89 -2.71 -3.54
N THR A 22 8.70 -3.62 -3.02
CA THR A 22 8.52 -4.12 -1.66
C THR A 22 8.84 -3.03 -0.63
N THR A 23 8.23 -3.12 0.55
CA THR A 23 8.45 -2.16 1.65
C THR A 23 9.91 -1.96 2.00
N ARG A 24 10.71 -3.05 1.91
CA ARG A 24 12.15 -3.04 2.14
C ARG A 24 12.89 -2.27 1.05
N GLU A 25 12.56 -2.53 -0.21
CA GLU A 25 13.15 -1.80 -1.34
C GLU A 25 12.75 -0.32 -1.32
N ILE A 26 11.52 0.01 -0.94
CA ILE A 26 11.08 1.40 -0.75
C ILE A 26 11.91 2.07 0.34
N SER A 27 12.12 1.39 1.47
CA SER A 27 12.97 1.89 2.55
C SER A 27 14.40 2.15 2.07
N ASP A 28 14.99 1.19 1.35
CA ASP A 28 16.35 1.30 0.82
C ASP A 28 16.47 2.43 -0.23
N ILE A 29 15.46 2.60 -1.09
CA ILE A 29 15.39 3.69 -2.07
C ILE A 29 15.32 5.05 -1.36
N ILE A 30 14.47 5.17 -0.34
CA ILE A 30 14.32 6.42 0.42
C ILE A 30 15.58 6.75 1.19
N GLU A 31 16.20 5.76 1.83
CA GLU A 31 17.46 5.93 2.54
C GLU A 31 18.58 6.37 1.58
N ARG A 32 18.66 5.78 0.39
CA ARG A 32 19.66 6.17 -0.63
C ARG A 32 19.40 7.53 -1.26
N MET A 33 18.15 7.87 -1.55
CA MET A 33 17.81 9.14 -2.19
C MET A 33 17.90 10.32 -1.25
N TYR A 34 17.59 10.12 0.03
CA TYR A 34 17.51 11.21 1.01
C TYR A 34 18.60 11.17 2.08
N GLY A 35 19.45 10.14 2.09
CA GLY A 35 20.76 10.05 2.75
C GLY A 35 20.73 10.07 4.27
N HIS A 36 20.13 11.11 4.85
CA HIS A 36 20.00 11.37 6.29
C HIS A 36 18.85 12.36 6.62
N HIS A 37 18.00 12.73 5.65
CA HIS A 37 17.02 13.80 5.85
C HIS A 37 15.71 13.38 6.52
N TYR A 38 15.39 12.10 6.54
CA TYR A 38 14.14 11.59 7.09
C TYR A 38 14.41 10.50 8.12
N SER A 39 13.84 10.67 9.30
CA SER A 39 14.00 9.73 10.40
C SER A 39 13.22 8.43 10.13
N PRO A 40 13.62 7.30 10.75
CA PRO A 40 12.80 6.08 10.75
C PRO A 40 11.35 6.32 11.19
N ALA A 41 11.11 7.33 12.04
CA ALA A 41 9.78 7.74 12.46
C ALA A 41 8.94 8.33 11.31
N THR A 42 9.56 9.05 10.38
CA THR A 42 8.86 9.59 9.19
C THR A 42 8.46 8.46 8.24
N VAL A 43 9.36 7.51 7.97
CA VAL A 43 9.03 6.31 7.17
C VAL A 43 7.93 5.47 7.83
N SER A 44 7.98 5.33 9.16
CA SER A 44 6.95 4.66 9.94
C SER A 44 5.59 5.37 9.84
N ASN A 45 5.57 6.70 9.90
CA ASN A 45 4.34 7.50 9.74
C ASN A 45 3.70 7.32 8.36
N ILE A 46 4.50 7.24 7.30
CA ILE A 46 4.00 7.03 5.94
C ILE A 46 3.44 5.62 5.77
N SER A 47 4.09 4.63 6.38
CA SER A 47 3.55 3.26 6.44
C SER A 47 2.22 3.23 7.20
N LYS A 48 2.05 4.05 8.25
CA LYS A 48 0.76 4.18 8.97
C LYS A 48 -0.30 4.84 8.11
N ALA A 49 0.02 5.93 7.40
CA ALA A 49 -0.91 6.57 6.47
C ALA A 49 -1.40 5.58 5.39
N THR A 50 -0.52 4.68 4.93
CA THR A 50 -0.91 3.61 4.01
C THR A 50 -1.88 2.61 4.66
N GLN A 51 -1.66 2.23 5.93
CA GLN A 51 -2.59 1.38 6.68
C GLN A 51 -3.95 2.04 6.89
N GLU A 52 -3.99 3.34 7.18
CA GLU A 52 -5.22 4.11 7.28
C GLU A 52 -5.99 4.13 5.96
N ASN A 53 -5.31 4.32 4.83
CA ASN A 53 -5.92 4.23 3.50
C ASN A 53 -6.52 2.84 3.22
N VAL A 54 -5.83 1.77 3.62
CA VAL A 54 -6.35 0.41 3.50
C VAL A 54 -7.59 0.22 4.38
N ALA A 55 -7.56 0.69 5.63
CA ALA A 55 -8.71 0.61 6.53
C ALA A 55 -9.92 1.38 5.98
N ASN A 56 -9.70 2.60 5.49
CA ASN A 56 -10.75 3.42 4.85
C ASN A 56 -11.32 2.73 3.60
N PHE A 57 -10.47 2.10 2.79
CA PHE A 57 -10.91 1.33 1.63
C PHE A 57 -11.80 0.14 2.03
N HIS A 58 -11.48 -0.55 3.13
CA HIS A 58 -12.32 -1.64 3.63
C HIS A 58 -13.65 -1.18 4.23
N GLN A 59 -13.71 0.04 4.77
CA GLN A 59 -14.92 0.61 5.38
C GLN A 59 -15.79 1.41 4.40
N ARG A 60 -15.33 1.62 3.16
CA ARG A 60 -16.07 2.41 2.16
C ARG A 60 -17.43 1.80 1.87
N SER A 61 -18.44 2.65 1.71
CA SER A 61 -19.73 2.19 1.16
C SER A 61 -19.53 1.72 -0.27
N LEU A 62 -20.14 0.60 -0.61
CA LEU A 62 -20.20 0.10 -1.98
C LEU A 62 -21.44 0.69 -2.68
N GLU A 63 -21.32 0.92 -3.99
CA GLU A 63 -22.46 1.31 -4.81
C GLU A 63 -23.52 0.21 -4.84
N ALA A 64 -24.79 0.60 -4.96
CA ALA A 64 -25.90 -0.36 -4.96
C ALA A 64 -26.00 -1.15 -6.28
N ASN A 65 -25.51 -0.59 -7.38
CA ASN A 65 -25.62 -1.16 -8.72
C ASN A 65 -24.24 -1.26 -9.37
N TYR A 66 -23.88 -2.48 -9.78
CA TYR A 66 -22.72 -2.75 -10.62
C TYR A 66 -23.20 -3.38 -11.92
N THR A 67 -22.79 -2.82 -13.05
CA THR A 67 -23.11 -3.35 -14.38
C THR A 67 -22.40 -4.69 -14.62
N VAL A 68 -21.16 -4.85 -14.13
CA VAL A 68 -20.39 -6.10 -14.20
C VAL A 68 -19.57 -6.30 -12.92
N LEU A 69 -19.50 -7.53 -12.42
CA LEU A 69 -18.64 -7.94 -11.32
C LEU A 69 -17.66 -9.03 -11.78
N TYR A 70 -16.37 -8.75 -11.68
CA TYR A 70 -15.30 -9.71 -11.91
C TYR A 70 -14.79 -10.25 -10.57
N LEU A 71 -14.67 -11.56 -10.46
CA LEU A 71 -14.11 -12.25 -9.31
C LEU A 71 -12.90 -13.05 -9.77
N ASP A 72 -11.77 -12.88 -9.08
CA ASP A 72 -10.55 -13.63 -9.32
C ASP A 72 -10.01 -14.20 -8.01
N GLY A 73 -9.24 -15.28 -8.12
CA GLY A 73 -8.59 -15.97 -7.01
C GLY A 73 -7.13 -16.23 -7.34
N THR A 74 -6.21 -15.46 -6.76
CA THR A 74 -4.77 -15.66 -6.96
C THR A 74 -4.16 -16.35 -5.74
N TYR A 75 -3.51 -17.49 -5.95
CA TYR A 75 -2.79 -18.19 -4.88
C TYR A 75 -1.41 -17.57 -4.65
N LEU A 76 -1.21 -16.94 -3.50
CA LEU A 76 0.07 -16.39 -3.10
C LEU A 76 0.65 -17.18 -1.89
N PRO A 77 1.97 -17.41 -1.86
CA PRO A 77 2.62 -17.94 -0.66
C PRO A 77 2.60 -16.88 0.45
N LEU A 78 1.87 -17.16 1.52
CA LEU A 78 1.79 -16.31 2.72
C LEU A 78 2.48 -17.00 3.89
N ARG A 79 3.02 -16.20 4.82
CA ARG A 79 3.67 -16.69 6.02
C ARG A 79 2.84 -16.38 7.26
N ARG A 80 2.21 -17.40 7.84
CA ARG A 80 1.49 -17.33 9.14
C ARG A 80 2.14 -18.27 10.15
N GLY A 81 3.45 -18.07 10.37
CA GLY A 81 4.32 -19.03 11.05
C GLY A 81 5.12 -19.84 10.04
N THR A 82 4.47 -20.81 9.37
CA THR A 82 5.00 -21.53 8.20
C THR A 82 4.53 -20.88 6.90
N VAL A 83 5.22 -21.16 5.79
CA VAL A 83 4.85 -20.66 4.46
C VAL A 83 3.89 -21.64 3.81
N SER A 84 2.69 -21.18 3.45
CA SER A 84 1.68 -21.96 2.72
C SER A 84 1.07 -21.10 1.61
N LYS A 85 0.59 -21.74 0.53
CA LYS A 85 -0.17 -21.04 -0.51
C LYS A 85 -1.59 -20.82 -0.02
N GLU A 86 -2.01 -19.56 0.05
CA GLU A 86 -3.37 -19.16 0.37
C GLU A 86 -4.00 -18.48 -0.85
N CYS A 87 -5.30 -18.69 -1.06
CA CYS A 87 -6.04 -18.02 -2.12
C CYS A 87 -6.41 -16.60 -1.67
N ILE A 88 -6.03 -15.60 -2.46
CA ILE A 88 -6.44 -14.22 -2.27
C ILE A 88 -7.56 -13.93 -3.27
N HIS A 89 -8.73 -13.58 -2.73
CA HIS A 89 -9.91 -13.23 -3.53
C HIS A 89 -9.91 -11.75 -3.87
N ILE A 90 -10.07 -11.44 -5.15
CA ILE A 90 -10.15 -10.07 -5.67
C ILE A 90 -11.52 -9.91 -6.32
N ALA A 91 -12.25 -8.86 -5.94
CA ALA A 91 -13.53 -8.49 -6.53
C ALA A 91 -13.42 -7.09 -7.17
N LEU A 92 -13.72 -7.00 -8.46
CA LEU A 92 -13.72 -5.76 -9.22
C LEU A 92 -15.11 -5.51 -9.79
N GLY A 93 -15.78 -4.47 -9.28
CA GLY A 93 -17.06 -4.00 -9.81
C GLY A 93 -16.87 -2.85 -10.80
N VAL A 94 -17.56 -2.92 -11.94
CA VAL A 94 -17.71 -1.80 -12.89
C VAL A 94 -19.13 -1.27 -12.74
N THR A 95 -19.25 0.00 -12.36
CA THR A 95 -20.51 0.74 -12.25
C THR A 95 -20.91 1.30 -13.61
#